data_AF-R7RPB2-F1
#
_entry.id   AF-R7RPB2-F1
#
_cell.length_a   1.000
_cell.length_b   1.000
_cell.length_c   1.000
_cell.angle_alpha   90.00
_cell.angle_beta   90.00
_cell.angle_gamma   90.00
#
_symmetry.space_group_name_H-M   'P 1'
#
loop_
_entity.id
_entity.type
_entity.pdbx_description
1 polymer ?
#
loop_
_entity_poly.entity_id
_entity_poly.type
_entity_poly.pdbx_seq_one_letter_code
_entity_poly.pdbx_strand_id
1 'polypeptide(L)' 'MGLNITDEQIDELKKYAEDINYEVAENKERETRHDVMSHVYAYGMQCPTAKPIIHLGATSCYVGDNTDVIIMM' A
#
# COMPACT_ATOMS: atom_id res chain seq x y z
N MET A 1 14.11 -12.99 -6.13
CA MET A 1 12.83 -13.27 -6.80
C MET A 1 12.70 -12.67 -8.21
N GLY A 2 13.74 -12.03 -8.78
CA GLY A 2 13.81 -11.74 -10.23
C GLY A 2 12.74 -10.82 -10.81
N LEU A 3 11.94 -10.16 -9.98
CA LEU A 3 10.93 -9.20 -10.41
C LEU A 3 11.60 -7.89 -10.80
N ASN A 4 11.07 -7.24 -11.83
CA ASN A 4 11.53 -5.92 -12.28
C ASN A 4 11.00 -4.83 -11.34
N ILE A 5 11.62 -4.71 -10.17
CA ILE A 5 11.38 -3.66 -9.18
C ILE A 5 12.68 -2.88 -9.05
N THR A 6 12.62 -1.56 -9.22
CA THR A 6 13.81 -0.71 -9.13
C THR A 6 13.98 -0.15 -7.72
N ASP A 7 15.22 0.22 -7.38
CA ASP A 7 15.52 0.80 -6.07
C ASP A 7 14.82 2.15 -5.87
N GLU A 8 14.65 2.93 -6.94
CA GLU A 8 13.93 4.21 -6.89
C GLU A 8 12.46 4.03 -6.49
N GLN A 9 11.80 2.97 -6.99
CA GLN A 9 10.42 2.64 -6.60
C GLN A 9 10.36 2.29 -5.10
N ILE A 10 11.34 1.54 -4.60
CA ILE A 10 11.41 1.14 -3.19
C ILE A 10 11.68 2.36 -2.30
N ASP A 11 12.59 3.24 -2.70
CA ASP A 11 12.95 4.41 -1.92
C ASP A 11 11.83 5.45 -1.90
N GLU A 12 11.05 5.57 -2.99
CA GLU A 12 9.81 6.36 -3.01
C GLU A 12 8.80 5.84 -1.98
N LEU A 13 8.57 4.52 -1.93
CA LEU A 13 7.70 3.91 -0.93
C LEU A 13 8.19 4.21 0.50
N LYS A 14 9.47 3.94 0.80
CA LYS A 14 10.03 4.21 2.14
C LYS A 14 9.86 5.67 2.58
N LYS A 15 10.00 6.61 1.65
CA LYS A 15 9.87 8.04 1.92
C LYS A 15 8.46 8.41 2.41
N TYR A 16 7.42 7.77 1.87
CA TYR A 16 6.03 8.03 2.21
C TYR A 16 5.42 7.00 3.16
N ALA A 17 6.22 6.07 3.71
CA ALA A 17 5.73 4.98 4.55
C ALA A 17 5.00 5.47 5.82
N GLU A 18 5.41 6.61 6.38
CA GLU A 18 4.80 7.23 7.56
C GLU A 18 3.86 8.41 7.21
N ASP A 19 3.88 8.87 5.96
CA ASP A 19 3.05 9.99 5.48
C ASP A 19 1.80 9.43 4.80
N ILE A 20 0.77 9.12 5.59
CA ILE A 20 -0.41 8.41 5.10
C ILE A 20 -1.50 9.41 4.66
N ASN A 21 -1.90 9.33 3.39
CA ASN A 21 -3.00 10.13 2.85
C ASN A 21 -4.38 9.54 3.20
N TYR A 22 -4.81 9.74 4.46
CA TYR A 22 -6.09 9.25 4.97
C TYR A 22 -7.30 9.82 4.22
N GLU A 23 -7.28 11.08 3.83
CA GLU A 23 -8.42 11.71 3.12
C GLU A 23 -8.70 11.02 1.77
N VAL A 24 -7.65 10.67 1.02
CA VAL A 24 -7.81 9.92 -0.23
C VAL A 24 -8.24 8.48 0.04
N ALA A 25 -7.71 7.84 1.08
CA ALA A 25 -8.08 6.48 1.46
C ALA A 25 -9.57 6.40 1.86
N GLU A 26 -10.06 7.29 2.73
CA GLU A 26 -11.45 7.31 3.17
C GLU A 26 -12.42 7.55 2.01
N ASN A 27 -12.13 8.53 1.14
CA ASN A 27 -12.94 8.79 -0.04
C ASN A 27 -12.98 7.57 -0.96
N LYS A 28 -11.84 6.91 -1.15
CA LYS A 28 -11.75 5.73 -2.01
C LYS A 28 -12.44 4.51 -1.41
N GLU A 29 -12.37 4.33 -0.09
CA GLU A 29 -13.05 3.25 0.61
C GLU A 29 -14.56 3.37 0.48
N ARG A 30 -15.12 4.59 0.50
CA ARG A 30 -16.56 4.78 0.28
C ARG A 30 -17.01 4.34 -1.12
N GLU A 31 -16.14 4.45 -2.11
CA GLU A 31 -16.40 4.00 -3.49
C GLU A 31 -16.21 2.48 -3.63
N THR A 32 -15.09 1.95 -3.16
CA THR A 32 -14.68 0.56 -3.38
C THR A 32 -15.28 -0.40 -2.34
N ARG A 33 -15.68 0.12 -1.18
CA ARG A 33 -16.06 -0.63 0.02
C ARG A 33 -15.01 -1.64 0.45
N HIS A 34 -13.75 -1.30 0.23
CA HIS A 34 -12.60 -2.13 0.55
C HIS A 34 -11.42 -1.26 1.01
N ASP A 35 -11.13 -1.37 2.29
CA ASP A 35 -10.08 -0.67 3.06
C ASP A 35 -8.65 -0.93 2.52
N VAL A 36 -8.23 -2.18 2.33
CA VAL A 36 -6.88 -2.47 1.82
C VAL A 36 -6.70 -1.89 0.43
N MET A 37 -7.70 -2.02 -0.44
CA MET A 37 -7.62 -1.49 -1.80
C MET A 37 -7.69 0.03 -1.85
N SER A 38 -8.35 0.68 -0.88
CA SER A 38 -8.36 2.14 -0.77
C SER A 38 -6.99 2.66 -0.34
N HIS A 39 -6.33 1.99 0.62
CA HIS A 39 -4.96 2.31 1.04
C HIS A 39 -3.93 2.02 -0.05
N VAL A 40 -4.05 0.92 -0.80
CA VAL A 40 -3.20 0.64 -1.97
C VAL A 40 -3.32 1.75 -3.02
N TYR A 41 -4.54 2.23 -3.26
CA TYR A 41 -4.78 3.34 -4.18
C TYR A 41 -4.18 4.65 -3.67
N ALA A 42 -4.45 5.01 -2.41
CA ALA A 42 -3.95 6.24 -1.79
C ALA A 42 -2.41 6.28 -1.76
N TYR A 43 -1.79 5.16 -1.38
CA TYR A 43 -0.33 5.06 -1.35
C TYR A 43 0.30 5.11 -2.74
N GLY A 44 -0.35 4.49 -3.74
CA GLY A 44 0.04 4.62 -5.15
C GLY A 44 -0.17 6.01 -5.75
N MET A 45 -0.97 6.89 -5.11
CA MET A 45 -1.08 8.31 -5.51
C MET A 45 0.12 9.13 -4.99
N GLN A 46 0.65 8.79 -3.81
CA GLN A 46 1.87 9.41 -3.27
C GLN A 46 3.14 8.84 -3.92
N CYS A 47 3.10 7.57 -4.34
CA CYS A 47 4.20 6.85 -4.97
C CYS A 47 3.89 6.48 -6.43
N PRO A 48 3.85 7.45 -7.36
CA PRO A 48 3.45 7.21 -8.75
C PRO A 48 4.37 6.23 -9.48
N THR A 49 5.66 6.19 -9.15
CA THR A 49 6.62 5.28 -9.81
C THR A 49 6.46 3.84 -9.30
N ALA A 50 6.12 3.69 -8.01
CA ALA A 50 5.93 2.39 -7.37
C ALA A 50 4.51 1.84 -7.52
N LYS A 51 3.52 2.64 -7.93
CA LYS A 51 2.13 2.23 -8.14
C LYS A 51 1.93 0.85 -8.80
N PRO A 52 2.61 0.47 -9.90
CA PRO A 52 2.38 -0.83 -10.55
C PRO A 52 2.90 -2.04 -9.75
N ILE A 53 3.72 -1.83 -8.73
CA ILE A 53 4.34 -2.90 -7.92
C ILE A 53 3.74 -3.03 -6.52
N ILE A 54 2.93 -2.07 -6.07
CA ILE A 54 2.28 -2.11 -4.76
C ILE A 54 1.27 -3.27 -4.73
N HIS A 55 1.36 -4.12 -3.70
CA HIS A 55 0.48 -5.29 -3.49
C HIS A 55 0.58 -6.37 -4.59
N LEU A 56 1.66 -6.36 -5.38
CA LEU A 56 1.86 -7.30 -6.48
C LEU A 56 1.87 -8.76 -6.00
N GLY A 57 0.90 -9.55 -6.46
CA GLY A 57 0.78 -10.97 -6.14
C GLY A 57 0.31 -11.26 -4.70
N ALA A 58 -0.05 -10.23 -3.93
CA ALA A 58 -0.56 -10.35 -2.58
C ALA A 58 -2.10 -10.32 -2.56
N THR A 59 -2.67 -10.71 -1.42
CA THR A 59 -4.08 -10.55 -1.09
C THR A 59 -4.21 -9.68 0.16
N SER A 60 -5.41 -9.22 0.49
CA SER A 60 -5.67 -8.38 1.66
C SER A 60 -5.11 -8.94 2.98
N CYS A 61 -5.19 -10.26 3.18
CA CYS A 61 -4.64 -10.94 4.36
C CYS A 61 -3.11 -10.78 4.51
N TYR A 62 -2.37 -10.49 3.42
CA TYR A 62 -0.94 -10.22 3.54
C TYR A 62 -0.66 -8.99 4.39
N VAL A 63 -1.50 -7.96 4.33
CA VAL A 63 -1.32 -6.74 5.12
C VAL A 63 -2.12 -6.78 6.42
N GLY A 64 -3.37 -7.25 6.39
CA GLY A 64 -4.24 -7.31 7.57
C GLY A 64 -3.69 -8.24 8.63
N ASP A 65 -3.70 -9.55 8.34
CA ASP A 65 -3.37 -10.60 9.31
C ASP A 65 -1.92 -10.46 9.84
N ASN A 66 -0.96 -10.10 8.99
CA ASN A 66 0.43 -9.90 9.44
C ASN A 66 0.56 -8.67 10.36
N THR A 67 -0.20 -7.60 10.10
CA THR A 67 -0.21 -6.43 10.99
C THR A 67 -0.85 -6.78 12.33
N ASP A 68 -1.95 -7.55 12.32
CA ASP A 68 -2.59 -8.03 13.54
C ASP A 68 -1.60 -8.84 14.41
N VAL A 69 -0.82 -9.74 13.79
CA VAL A 69 0.23 -10.50 14.49
C VAL A 69 1.26 -9.57 15.13
N ILE A 70 1.73 -8.54 14.41
CA ILE A 70 2.72 -7.58 14.94
C ILE A 70 2.15 -6.78 16.12
N ILE A 71 0.88 -6.38 16.06
CA ILE A 71 0.22 -5.60 17.12
C ILE A 71 -0.01 -6.45 18.38
N MET A 72 -0.26 -7.75 18.24
CA MET A 72 -0.53 -8.66 19.36
C MET A 72 0.72 -9.14 20.11
N MET A 73 1.93 -8.88 19.61
CA MET A 73 3.21 -9.23 20.24
C MET A 73 3.70 -8.14 21.19
#